data_AF-A0A6P0YVN0-F1
#
_entry.id   AF-A0A6P0YVN0-F1
#
_cell.length_a   1.000
_cell.length_b   1.000
_cell.length_c   1.000
_cell.angle_alpha   90.00
_cell.angle_beta   90.00
_cell.angle_gamma   90.00
#
_symmetry.space_group_name_H-M   'P 1'
#
loop_
_entity.id
_entity.type
_entity.pdbx_description
1 polymer ?
#
loop_
_entity_poly.entity_id
_entity_poly.type
_entity_poly.pdbx_seq_one_letter_code
_entity_poly.pdbx_strand_id
1 'polypeptide(L)'
;MLQNLLRAVLLFITILGITLGSAIAPSSAAWAQENHVNYTLTNLDGRDFSFQDVSGTSFAGATMRKTNFEGANLSATILTKGEFIGANLKGADLTDVFADRAFFNDSDLTNAIFIDAILTGTFFDGTTIDGADFSGAIIDRYQIYEMCKRAAGVNPETGLSTRDSLGCRS
;
A
#
# COMPACT_ATOMS: atom_id res chain seq x y z
N MET A 1 72.40 10.91 2.21
CA MET A 1 71.66 9.63 2.41
C MET A 1 70.42 9.84 3.28
N LEU A 2 70.53 10.45 4.46
CA LEU A 2 69.42 10.69 5.40
C LEU A 2 68.29 11.61 4.87
N GLN A 3 68.63 12.68 4.13
CA GLN A 3 67.63 13.61 3.56
C GLN A 3 66.73 12.96 2.48
N ASN A 4 67.28 12.05 1.68
CA ASN A 4 66.50 11.34 0.65
C ASN A 4 65.56 10.32 1.28
N LEU A 5 65.99 9.69 2.39
CA LEU A 5 65.18 8.77 3.17
C LEU A 5 63.99 9.50 3.83
N LEU A 6 64.23 10.68 4.42
CA LEU A 6 63.18 11.51 5.02
C LEU A 6 62.13 11.95 3.99
N ARG A 7 62.56 12.37 2.80
CA ARG A 7 61.65 12.75 1.70
C ARG A 7 60.81 11.56 1.22
N ALA A 8 61.41 10.38 1.11
CA ALA A 8 60.70 9.17 0.72
C ALA A 8 59.65 8.75 1.75
N VAL A 9 59.95 8.86 3.05
CA VAL A 9 59.00 8.57 4.14
C VAL A 9 57.84 9.57 4.16
N LEU A 10 58.11 10.87 3.96
CA LEU A 10 57.07 11.91 3.88
C LEU A 10 56.15 11.71 2.67
N LEU A 11 56.70 11.36 1.51
CA LEU A 11 55.93 11.00 0.32
C LEU A 11 55.08 9.75 0.55
N PHE A 12 55.62 8.74 1.23
CA PHE A 12 54.88 7.53 1.54
C PHE A 12 53.71 7.78 2.49
N ILE A 13 53.90 8.60 3.53
CA ILE A 13 52.85 8.95 4.51
C ILE A 13 51.75 9.79 3.86
N THR A 14 52.10 10.72 2.97
CA THR A 14 51.11 11.55 2.25
C THR A 14 50.29 10.72 1.27
N ILE A 15 50.92 9.81 0.52
CA ILE A 15 50.21 8.89 -0.38
C ILE A 15 49.30 7.95 0.43
N LEU A 16 49.80 7.39 1.54
CA LEU A 16 49.02 6.50 2.41
C LEU A 16 47.81 7.23 3.00
N GLY A 17 47.98 8.47 3.48
CA GLY A 17 46.89 9.29 4.01
C GLY A 17 45.82 9.64 2.97
N ILE A 18 46.22 9.93 1.72
CA ILE A 18 45.29 10.19 0.61
C ILE A 18 44.51 8.91 0.26
N THR A 19 45.19 7.76 0.18
CA THR A 19 44.52 6.48 -0.15
C THR A 19 43.57 6.00 0.96
N LEU A 20 43.92 6.22 2.23
CA LEU A 20 43.01 5.92 3.34
C LEU A 20 41.83 6.89 3.40
N GLY A 21 42.03 8.18 3.10
CA GLY A 21 40.96 9.18 3.10
C GLY A 21 39.88 8.93 2.06
N SER A 22 40.25 8.40 0.88
CA SER A 22 39.29 8.02 -0.17
C SER A 22 38.53 6.72 0.10
N ALA A 23 38.98 5.89 1.04
CA ALA A 23 38.35 4.61 1.37
C ALA A 23 37.21 4.73 2.41
N ILE A 24 36.98 5.94 2.95
CA ILE A 24 35.97 6.23 3.98
C ILE A 24 34.95 7.27 3.47
N ALA A 25 34.81 7.44 2.15
CA ALA A 25 33.57 8.00 1.66
C ALA A 25 32.48 6.99 2.03
N PRO A 26 31.43 7.34 2.82
CA PRO A 26 30.28 6.48 2.91
C PRO A 26 29.83 6.29 1.46
N SER A 27 29.80 5.04 1.00
CA SER A 27 29.17 4.74 -0.27
C SER A 27 27.72 5.17 -0.11
N SER A 28 27.40 6.38 -0.55
CA SER A 28 26.04 6.80 -0.85
C SER A 28 25.64 6.03 -2.10
N ALA A 29 25.58 4.71 -1.95
CA ALA A 29 24.91 3.80 -2.84
C ALA A 29 23.43 4.04 -2.58
N ALA A 30 22.94 5.12 -3.18
CA ALA A 30 21.55 5.28 -3.53
C ALA A 30 21.17 4.06 -4.38
N TRP A 31 20.53 3.09 -3.75
CA TRP A 31 19.64 2.14 -4.40
C TRP A 31 18.35 2.21 -3.61
N ALA A 32 17.49 3.17 -3.95
CA ALA A 32 16.07 2.96 -3.75
C ALA A 32 15.70 1.82 -4.72
N GLN A 33 15.88 0.59 -4.27
CA GLN A 33 15.27 -0.55 -4.94
C GLN A 33 13.78 -0.38 -4.67
N GLU A 34 13.05 0.20 -5.61
CA GLU A 34 11.58 0.16 -5.63
C GLU A 34 11.18 -1.29 -5.97
N ASN A 35 11.47 -2.19 -5.05
CA ASN A 35 11.01 -3.57 -5.12
C ASN A 35 9.55 -3.51 -4.70
N HIS A 36 8.67 -3.07 -5.61
CA HIS A 36 7.25 -3.36 -5.45
C HIS A 36 7.15 -4.88 -5.37
N VAL A 37 6.90 -5.37 -4.15
CA VAL A 37 6.78 -6.80 -3.93
C VAL A 37 5.63 -7.27 -4.79
N ASN A 38 5.83 -8.33 -5.56
CA ASN A 38 4.81 -8.88 -6.44
C ASN A 38 4.24 -10.15 -5.81
N TYR A 39 2.99 -10.09 -5.36
CA TYR A 39 2.23 -11.19 -4.79
C TYR A 39 1.20 -11.78 -5.75
N THR A 40 1.32 -11.50 -7.05
CA THR A 40 0.42 -12.03 -8.09
C THR A 40 0.29 -13.55 -7.97
N LEU A 41 -0.94 -14.06 -7.97
CA LEU A 41 -1.28 -15.49 -7.88
C LEU A 41 -0.73 -16.21 -6.62
N THR A 42 -0.51 -15.48 -5.52
CA THR A 42 0.00 -16.04 -4.26
C THR A 42 -1.13 -16.33 -3.27
N ASN A 43 -0.96 -17.36 -2.42
CA ASN A 43 -1.81 -17.55 -1.24
C ASN A 43 -1.23 -16.79 -0.04
N LEU A 44 -2.01 -15.83 0.45
CA LEU A 44 -1.72 -14.96 1.59
C LEU A 44 -2.83 -15.04 2.65
N ASP A 45 -3.63 -16.12 2.67
CA ASP A 45 -4.72 -16.29 3.60
C ASP A 45 -4.23 -16.20 5.06
N GLY A 46 -4.95 -15.45 5.89
CA GLY A 46 -4.64 -15.28 7.32
C GLY A 46 -3.32 -14.56 7.63
N ARG A 47 -2.65 -13.98 6.62
CA ARG A 47 -1.42 -13.21 6.82
C ARG A 47 -1.71 -11.90 7.53
N ASP A 48 -0.67 -11.33 8.11
CA ASP A 48 -0.73 -10.03 8.78
C ASP A 48 0.13 -9.01 8.03
N PHE A 49 -0.55 -8.01 7.49
CA PHE A 49 -0.05 -6.81 6.83
C PHE A 49 -0.48 -5.54 7.58
N SER A 50 -1.02 -5.65 8.81
CA SER A 50 -1.50 -4.48 9.54
C SER A 50 -0.42 -3.41 9.69
N PHE A 51 -0.80 -2.17 9.43
CA PHE A 51 0.04 -0.98 9.48
C PHE A 51 1.29 -1.00 8.57
N GLN A 52 1.35 -1.93 7.61
CA GLN A 52 2.48 -2.01 6.66
C GLN A 52 2.25 -1.12 5.45
N ASP A 53 3.35 -0.67 4.86
CA ASP A 53 3.35 -0.05 3.55
C ASP A 53 3.56 -1.11 2.48
N VAL A 54 2.49 -1.38 1.73
CA VAL A 54 2.46 -2.26 0.56
C VAL A 54 1.96 -1.49 -0.66
N SER A 55 2.17 -0.17 -0.69
CA SER A 55 1.76 0.67 -1.82
C SER A 55 2.43 0.25 -3.13
N GLY A 56 1.69 0.38 -4.24
CA GLY A 56 2.15 -0.01 -5.57
C GLY A 56 2.36 -1.52 -5.81
N THR A 57 2.16 -2.37 -4.79
CA THR A 57 2.27 -3.83 -4.93
C THR A 57 1.15 -4.41 -5.80
N SER A 58 1.47 -5.46 -6.56
CA SER A 58 0.47 -6.29 -7.24
C SER A 58 0.05 -7.47 -6.38
N PHE A 59 -1.23 -7.55 -6.07
CA PHE A 59 -1.93 -8.70 -5.48
C PHE A 59 -2.87 -9.37 -6.51
N ALA A 60 -2.63 -9.18 -7.81
CA ALA A 60 -3.50 -9.70 -8.85
C ALA A 60 -3.71 -11.22 -8.75
N GLY A 61 -4.95 -11.67 -8.62
CA GLY A 61 -5.30 -13.08 -8.47
C GLY A 61 -4.79 -13.75 -7.19
N ALA A 62 -4.32 -12.99 -6.20
CA ALA A 62 -3.92 -13.52 -4.91
C ALA A 62 -5.14 -13.89 -4.05
N THR A 63 -4.98 -14.90 -3.18
CA THR A 63 -5.97 -15.18 -2.11
C THR A 63 -5.49 -14.54 -0.82
N MET A 64 -6.34 -13.72 -0.21
CA MET A 64 -6.08 -12.95 1.01
C MET A 64 -7.28 -13.11 1.96
N ARG A 65 -7.78 -14.34 2.07
CA ARG A 65 -8.94 -14.64 2.90
C ARG A 65 -8.56 -14.50 4.37
N LYS A 66 -9.35 -13.75 5.14
CA LYS A 66 -9.09 -13.48 6.57
C LYS A 66 -7.72 -12.85 6.84
N THR A 67 -7.12 -12.20 5.85
CA THR A 67 -5.86 -11.47 5.99
C THR A 67 -6.11 -10.16 6.74
N ASN A 68 -5.14 -9.75 7.56
CA ASN A 68 -5.22 -8.50 8.31
C ASN A 68 -4.45 -7.39 7.57
N PHE A 69 -5.15 -6.36 7.13
CA PHE A 69 -4.66 -5.13 6.52
C PHE A 69 -5.08 -3.91 7.35
N GLU A 70 -5.42 -4.05 8.63
CA GLU A 70 -5.79 -2.92 9.49
C GLU A 70 -4.75 -1.81 9.41
N GLY A 71 -5.19 -0.59 9.04
CA GLY A 71 -4.32 0.58 8.92
C GLY A 71 -3.20 0.47 7.88
N ALA A 72 -3.22 -0.54 7.00
CA ALA A 72 -2.18 -0.71 5.98
C ALA A 72 -2.30 0.36 4.88
N ASN A 73 -1.16 0.74 4.30
CA ASN A 73 -1.13 1.53 3.07
C ASN A 73 -1.12 0.60 1.86
N LEU A 74 -2.26 0.54 1.16
CA LEU A 74 -2.53 -0.20 -0.08
C LEU A 74 -2.69 0.75 -1.27
N SER A 75 -2.26 2.02 -1.15
CA SER A 75 -2.41 3.00 -2.22
C SER A 75 -1.73 2.55 -3.52
N ALA A 76 -2.36 2.86 -4.65
CA ALA A 76 -1.90 2.47 -5.99
C ALA A 76 -1.64 0.96 -6.19
N THR A 77 -2.21 0.07 -5.37
CA THR A 77 -2.06 -1.39 -5.54
C THR A 77 -2.94 -1.94 -6.66
N ILE A 78 -2.54 -3.09 -7.21
CA ILE A 78 -3.34 -3.83 -8.20
C ILE A 78 -3.98 -5.03 -7.52
N LEU A 79 -5.31 -5.03 -7.46
CA LEU A 79 -6.13 -6.04 -6.78
C LEU A 79 -6.97 -6.88 -7.75
N THR A 80 -6.72 -6.78 -9.06
CA THR A 80 -7.49 -7.50 -10.09
C THR A 80 -7.65 -8.98 -9.75
N LYS A 81 -8.90 -9.46 -9.64
CA LYS A 81 -9.25 -10.84 -9.26
C LYS A 81 -8.74 -11.30 -7.89
N GLY A 82 -8.36 -10.39 -7.00
CA GLY A 82 -7.96 -10.72 -5.64
C GLY A 82 -9.15 -11.15 -4.77
N GLU A 83 -8.91 -12.09 -3.85
CA GLU A 83 -9.93 -12.59 -2.92
C GLU A 83 -9.66 -12.12 -1.48
N PHE A 84 -10.43 -11.14 -1.00
CA PHE A 84 -10.33 -10.54 0.34
C PHE A 84 -11.44 -11.02 1.28
N ILE A 85 -11.96 -12.24 1.06
CA ILE A 85 -13.13 -12.74 1.77
C ILE A 85 -12.86 -12.80 3.28
N GLY A 86 -13.65 -12.06 4.06
CA GLY A 86 -13.49 -11.96 5.51
C GLY A 86 -12.20 -11.26 5.99
N ALA A 87 -11.51 -10.53 5.12
CA ALA A 87 -10.31 -9.77 5.49
C ALA A 87 -10.64 -8.58 6.41
N ASN A 88 -9.70 -8.19 7.25
CA ASN A 88 -9.77 -6.96 8.04
C ASN A 88 -9.02 -5.85 7.30
N LEU A 89 -9.70 -4.82 6.81
CA LEU A 89 -9.13 -3.66 6.13
C LEU A 89 -9.52 -2.36 6.85
N LYS A 90 -9.82 -2.46 8.15
CA LYS A 90 -10.24 -1.31 8.94
C LYS A 90 -9.18 -0.20 8.89
N GLY A 91 -9.60 1.00 8.49
CA GLY A 91 -8.72 2.17 8.37
C GLY A 91 -7.60 2.03 7.34
N ALA A 92 -7.64 1.03 6.45
CA ALA A 92 -6.66 0.90 5.39
C ALA A 92 -6.80 2.01 4.34
N ASP A 93 -5.68 2.44 3.78
CA ASP A 93 -5.65 3.40 2.67
C ASP A 93 -5.57 2.65 1.33
N LEU A 94 -6.64 2.68 0.56
CA LEU A 94 -6.78 2.12 -0.79
C LEU A 94 -6.97 3.23 -1.85
N THR A 95 -6.40 4.41 -1.60
CA THR A 95 -6.40 5.52 -2.58
C THR A 95 -5.74 5.08 -3.89
N ASP A 96 -6.32 5.46 -5.03
CA ASP A 96 -5.84 5.12 -6.39
C ASP A 96 -5.73 3.61 -6.67
N VAL A 97 -6.41 2.75 -5.90
CA VAL A 97 -6.32 1.29 -6.12
C VAL A 97 -6.98 0.87 -7.43
N PHE A 98 -6.39 -0.13 -8.11
CA PHE A 98 -6.98 -0.74 -9.30
C PHE A 98 -7.49 -2.15 -9.00
N ALA A 99 -8.81 -2.31 -8.89
CA ALA A 99 -9.49 -3.58 -8.68
C ALA A 99 -10.51 -3.85 -9.80
N ASP A 100 -10.17 -4.79 -10.68
CA ASP A 100 -11.12 -5.40 -11.63
C ASP A 100 -11.50 -6.79 -11.13
N ARG A 101 -12.80 -7.03 -10.90
CA ARG A 101 -13.34 -8.33 -10.46
C ARG A 101 -12.75 -8.84 -9.14
N ALA A 102 -12.52 -7.96 -8.16
CA ALA A 102 -12.08 -8.36 -6.83
C ALA A 102 -13.27 -8.78 -5.94
N PHE A 103 -12.99 -9.54 -4.89
CA PHE A 103 -14.02 -10.04 -3.96
C PHE A 103 -13.71 -9.57 -2.55
N PHE A 104 -14.50 -8.63 -2.02
CA PHE A 104 -14.40 -8.17 -0.64
C PHE A 104 -15.43 -8.84 0.28
N ASN A 105 -16.16 -9.86 -0.17
CA ASN A 105 -17.28 -10.42 0.58
C ASN A 105 -16.98 -10.66 2.08
N ASP A 106 -17.88 -10.24 2.95
CA ASP A 106 -17.78 -10.36 4.41
C ASP A 106 -16.54 -9.69 5.06
N SER A 107 -15.81 -8.81 4.34
CA SER A 107 -14.67 -8.07 4.89
C SER A 107 -15.08 -6.90 5.78
N ASP A 108 -14.17 -6.43 6.62
CA ASP A 108 -14.32 -5.19 7.39
C ASP A 108 -13.58 -4.04 6.69
N LEU A 109 -14.32 -3.10 6.10
CA LEU A 109 -13.82 -1.86 5.47
C LEU A 109 -14.13 -0.63 6.33
N THR A 110 -14.41 -0.79 7.61
CA THR A 110 -14.71 0.33 8.51
C THR A 110 -13.60 1.38 8.44
N ASN A 111 -13.95 2.63 8.16
CA ASN A 111 -13.00 3.75 7.99
C ASN A 111 -11.96 3.60 6.86
N ALA A 112 -12.09 2.61 5.96
CA ALA A 112 -11.18 2.47 4.83
C ALA A 112 -11.34 3.63 3.82
N ILE A 113 -10.25 3.99 3.14
CA ILE A 113 -10.21 5.10 2.18
C ILE A 113 -10.06 4.53 0.77
N PHE A 114 -11.00 4.82 -0.11
CA PHE A 114 -11.04 4.39 -1.52
C PHE A 114 -11.06 5.59 -2.47
N ILE A 115 -10.37 6.68 -2.11
CA ILE A 115 -10.39 7.89 -2.93
C ILE A 115 -9.79 7.57 -4.31
N ASP A 116 -10.51 7.97 -5.36
CA ASP A 116 -10.13 7.75 -6.77
C ASP A 116 -9.85 6.28 -7.15
N ALA A 117 -10.37 5.33 -6.36
CA ALA A 117 -10.24 3.90 -6.63
C ALA A 117 -11.06 3.45 -7.86
N ILE A 118 -10.51 2.53 -8.64
CA ILE A 118 -11.22 1.85 -9.73
C ILE A 118 -11.65 0.46 -9.23
N LEU A 119 -12.95 0.26 -9.04
CA LEU A 119 -13.54 -0.92 -8.40
C LEU A 119 -14.54 -1.65 -9.32
N THR A 120 -14.26 -1.70 -10.63
CA THR A 120 -15.17 -2.27 -11.64
C THR A 120 -15.33 -3.78 -11.48
N GLY A 121 -16.56 -4.29 -11.56
CA GLY A 121 -16.84 -5.71 -11.39
C GLY A 121 -16.53 -6.28 -10.00
N THR A 122 -16.26 -5.42 -9.01
CA THR A 122 -15.86 -5.82 -7.65
C THR A 122 -17.09 -6.05 -6.77
N PHE A 123 -17.02 -7.04 -5.87
CA PHE A 123 -18.15 -7.48 -5.04
C PHE A 123 -17.98 -7.09 -3.57
N PHE A 124 -19.03 -6.50 -2.98
CA PHE A 124 -19.05 -6.01 -1.61
C PHE A 124 -20.18 -6.64 -0.76
N ASP A 125 -20.69 -7.83 -1.11
CA ASP A 125 -21.77 -8.45 -0.32
C ASP A 125 -21.28 -8.75 1.10
N GLY A 126 -22.05 -8.33 2.11
CA GLY A 126 -21.72 -8.56 3.52
C GLY A 126 -20.61 -7.68 4.11
N THR A 127 -19.97 -6.79 3.33
CA THR A 127 -18.85 -5.97 3.84
C THR A 127 -19.27 -4.90 4.85
N THR A 128 -18.61 -4.72 5.99
CA THR A 128 -18.86 -3.54 6.82
C THR A 128 -18.19 -2.33 6.18
N ILE A 129 -18.93 -1.25 5.90
CA ILE A 129 -18.41 -0.05 5.22
C ILE A 129 -18.61 1.24 6.04
N ASP A 130 -18.90 1.11 7.33
CA ASP A 130 -19.19 2.27 8.17
C ASP A 130 -17.99 3.22 8.23
N GLY A 131 -18.20 4.48 7.88
CA GLY A 131 -17.13 5.47 7.82
C GLY A 131 -16.14 5.26 6.66
N ALA A 132 -16.35 4.32 5.74
CA ALA A 132 -15.51 4.22 4.54
C ALA A 132 -15.71 5.44 3.61
N ASP A 133 -14.67 5.87 2.91
CA ASP A 133 -14.72 6.98 1.96
C ASP A 133 -14.53 6.49 0.52
N PHE A 134 -15.53 6.68 -0.33
CA PHE A 134 -15.51 6.26 -1.73
C PHE A 134 -15.45 7.46 -2.70
N SER A 135 -14.95 8.61 -2.26
CA SER A 135 -14.94 9.84 -3.06
C SER A 135 -14.15 9.66 -4.35
N GLY A 136 -14.78 9.91 -5.50
CA GLY A 136 -14.15 9.71 -6.81
C GLY A 136 -14.06 8.25 -7.27
N ALA A 137 -14.43 7.28 -6.42
CA ALA A 137 -14.33 5.88 -6.76
C ALA A 137 -15.29 5.49 -7.91
N ILE A 138 -14.78 4.67 -8.83
CA ILE A 138 -15.56 4.11 -9.93
C ILE A 138 -16.08 2.74 -9.50
N ILE A 139 -17.36 2.68 -9.14
CA ILE A 139 -18.04 1.47 -8.65
C ILE A 139 -19.23 1.15 -9.56
N ASP A 140 -19.50 -0.14 -9.78
CA ASP A 140 -20.66 -0.57 -10.54
C ASP A 140 -21.97 -0.08 -9.89
N ARG A 141 -22.90 0.42 -10.71
CA ARG A 141 -24.17 1.01 -10.22
C ARG A 141 -24.95 0.09 -9.27
N TYR A 142 -24.95 -1.21 -9.54
CA TYR A 142 -25.62 -2.19 -8.69
C TYR A 142 -24.96 -2.27 -7.30
N GLN A 143 -23.63 -2.27 -7.23
CA GLN A 143 -22.89 -2.29 -5.96
C GLN A 143 -23.15 -1.02 -5.17
N ILE A 144 -23.13 0.16 -5.80
CA ILE A 144 -23.51 1.42 -5.15
C ILE A 144 -24.93 1.32 -4.56
N TYR A 145 -25.90 0.82 -5.33
CA TYR A 145 -27.27 0.66 -4.85
C TYR A 145 -27.36 -0.26 -3.62
N GLU A 146 -26.68 -1.41 -3.64
CA GLU A 146 -26.67 -2.33 -2.49
C GLU A 146 -25.94 -1.75 -1.27
N MET A 147 -24.79 -1.10 -1.47
CA MET A 147 -24.03 -0.44 -0.40
C MET A 147 -24.84 0.71 0.23
N CYS A 148 -25.54 1.52 -0.57
CA CYS A 148 -26.36 2.63 -0.08
C CYS A 148 -27.52 2.20 0.86
N LYS A 149 -27.96 0.94 0.82
CA LYS A 149 -28.98 0.41 1.75
C LYS A 149 -28.49 0.35 3.19
N ARG A 150 -27.17 0.31 3.39
CA ARG A 150 -26.52 0.10 4.70
C ARG A 150 -25.37 1.06 5.00
N ALA A 151 -24.97 1.89 4.06
CA ALA A 151 -23.93 2.90 4.25
C ALA A 151 -24.31 3.87 5.39
N ALA A 152 -23.41 4.00 6.37
CA ALA A 152 -23.51 4.90 7.50
C ALA A 152 -22.11 5.36 7.93
N GLY A 153 -22.06 6.30 8.88
CA GLY A 153 -20.80 6.81 9.42
C GLY A 153 -20.17 7.96 8.63
N VAL A 154 -19.09 8.47 9.21
CA VAL A 154 -18.23 9.54 8.69
C VAL A 154 -16.80 9.06 8.87
N ASN A 155 -16.00 9.15 7.81
CA ASN A 155 -14.60 8.76 7.89
C ASN A 155 -13.86 9.72 8.85
N PRO A 156 -13.13 9.20 9.85
CA PRO A 156 -12.44 10.05 10.83
C PRO A 156 -11.25 10.82 10.24
N GLU A 157 -10.65 10.32 9.15
CA GLU A 157 -9.49 10.95 8.51
C GLU A 157 -9.92 12.01 7.48
N THR A 158 -10.92 11.70 6.65
CA THR A 158 -11.36 12.61 5.57
C THR A 158 -12.52 13.51 5.96
N GLY A 159 -13.25 13.17 7.02
CA GLY A 159 -14.43 13.90 7.47
C GLY A 159 -15.67 13.76 6.57
N LEU A 160 -15.62 12.90 5.55
CA LEU A 160 -16.73 12.70 4.61
C LEU A 160 -17.67 11.58 5.07
N SER A 161 -18.97 11.77 4.86
CA SER A 161 -19.94 10.70 5.07
C SER A 161 -19.79 9.63 4.01
N THR A 162 -19.86 8.36 4.42
CA THR A 162 -19.88 7.20 3.50
C THR A 162 -21.03 7.29 2.51
N ARG A 163 -22.20 7.80 2.93
CA ARG A 163 -23.36 7.94 2.04
C ARG A 163 -23.13 9.01 0.97
N ASP A 164 -22.50 10.12 1.36
CA ASP A 164 -22.24 11.24 0.46
C ASP A 164 -21.14 10.88 -0.53
N SER A 165 -20.06 10.23 -0.09
CA SER A 165 -18.96 9.77 -0.95
C SER A 165 -19.41 8.72 -1.98
N LEU A 166 -20.37 7.86 -1.62
CA LEU A 166 -21.03 6.93 -2.55
C LEU A 166 -22.05 7.59 -3.49
N GLY A 167 -22.44 8.84 -3.26
CA GLY A 167 -23.49 9.50 -4.02
C GLY A 167 -24.89 8.89 -3.79
N CYS A 168 -25.15 8.36 -2.59
CA CYS A 168 -26.45 7.81 -2.25
C CYS A 168 -27.55 8.88 -2.31
N ARG A 169 -28.66 8.57 -2.98
CA ARG A 169 -29.85 9.44 -2.94
C ARG A 169 -30.65 9.15 -1.67
N SER A 170 -31.24 10.21 -1.10
CA SER A 170 -32.16 10.17 0.03
C SER A 170 -33.39 9.30 -0.24
#